data_AF-A0ABC9ELS6-F1
#
_entry.id   AF-A0ABC9ELS6-F1
#
_cell.length_a   1.000
_cell.length_b   1.000
_cell.length_c   1.000
_cell.angle_alpha   90.00
_cell.angle_beta   90.00
_cell.angle_gamma   90.00
#
_symmetry.space_group_name_H-M   'P 1'
#
loop_
_entity.id
_entity.type
_entity.pdbx_description
1 polymer ?
#
loop_
_entity_poly.entity_id
_entity_poly.type
_entity_poly.pdbx_seq_one_letter_code
_entity_poly.pdbx_strand_id
1 'polypeptide(L)'
;MVGLKEMARLDAARQPPAWLRRLLDTKFFEPCPEHPAVTASRSTRSFGCNLFCTDCAGSGALCSGCAAAGHEGHRIIQTRKSSAHCMAKVSDVEQLLSVSQVQTYLINGEEAVFLDKREMSGMGRASTTRCEECNRGLQHEGALFCSLGCKAEVIKDRLDFNMSFAIDPRSDSSEEESSESGSDDD
;
A
#
# COMPACT_ATOMS: atom_id res chain seq x y z
N MET A 1 23.17 19.77 -16.87
CA MET A 1 22.34 20.40 -15.83
C MET A 1 20.89 20.07 -16.12
N VAL A 2 20.19 19.44 -15.18
CA VAL A 2 18.76 19.14 -15.34
C VAL A 2 18.00 20.48 -15.29
N GLY A 3 17.12 20.75 -16.25
CA GLY A 3 16.39 22.02 -16.31
C GLY A 3 15.36 22.14 -15.18
N LEU A 4 15.02 23.37 -14.77
CA LEU A 4 14.01 23.66 -13.73
C LEU A 4 12.68 22.91 -13.94
N LYS A 5 12.21 22.80 -15.19
CA LYS A 5 10.99 22.05 -15.53
C LYS A 5 11.12 20.56 -15.24
N GLU A 6 12.29 19.99 -15.49
CA GLU A 6 12.56 18.57 -15.27
C GLU A 6 12.71 18.28 -13.78
N MET A 7 13.36 19.17 -13.02
CA MET A 7 13.43 19.07 -11.56
C MET A 7 12.03 19.10 -10.93
N ALA A 8 11.14 19.99 -11.40
CA ALA A 8 9.76 20.05 -10.92
C ALA A 8 8.95 18.79 -11.25
N ARG A 9 9.16 18.21 -12.45
CA ARG A 9 8.51 16.95 -12.84
C ARG A 9 8.99 15.77 -11.98
N LEU A 10 10.29 15.68 -11.73
CA LEU A 10 10.88 14.63 -10.88
C LEU A 10 10.40 14.74 -9.43
N ASP A 11 10.31 15.95 -8.88
CA ASP A 11 9.75 16.13 -7.54
C ASP A 11 8.26 15.77 -7.50
N ALA A 12 7.46 16.18 -8.50
CA ALA A 12 6.05 15.81 -8.56
C ALA A 12 5.82 14.29 -8.64
N ALA A 13 6.69 13.55 -9.35
CA ALA A 13 6.62 12.09 -9.41
C ALA A 13 7.00 11.43 -8.08
N ARG A 14 7.88 12.08 -7.29
CA ARG A 14 8.33 11.62 -5.99
C ARG A 14 7.23 11.74 -4.92
N GLN A 15 6.40 12.77 -5.02
CA GLN A 15 5.37 13.08 -4.04
C GLN A 15 4.32 11.97 -3.91
N PRO A 16 3.65 11.86 -2.74
CA PRO A 16 2.52 10.97 -2.55
C PRO A 16 1.44 11.20 -3.62
N PRO A 17 0.89 10.15 -4.25
CA PRO A 17 -0.23 10.31 -5.15
C PRO A 17 -1.42 10.97 -4.44
N ALA A 18 -2.15 11.84 -5.14
CA ALA A 18 -3.26 12.60 -4.55
C ALA A 18 -4.38 11.72 -3.95
N TRP A 19 -4.53 10.48 -4.43
CA TRP A 19 -5.47 9.50 -3.88
C TRP A 19 -4.99 8.87 -2.57
N LEU A 20 -3.68 8.85 -2.27
CA LEU A 20 -3.14 8.17 -1.09
C LEU A 20 -3.67 8.80 0.19
N ARG A 21 -3.70 10.14 0.27
CA ARG A 21 -4.26 10.81 1.45
C ARG A 21 -5.72 10.41 1.70
N ARG A 22 -6.51 10.29 0.64
CA ARG A 22 -7.91 9.85 0.72
C ARG A 22 -8.02 8.40 1.16
N LEU A 23 -7.15 7.52 0.66
CA LEU A 23 -7.08 6.12 1.12
C LEU A 23 -6.82 6.05 2.64
N LEU A 24 -5.88 6.85 3.15
CA LEU A 24 -5.53 6.88 4.57
C LEU A 24 -6.67 7.43 5.46
N ASP A 25 -7.39 8.44 4.98
CA ASP A 25 -8.52 9.05 5.71
C ASP A 25 -9.84 8.24 5.57
N THR A 26 -9.88 7.22 4.71
CA THR A 26 -11.10 6.45 4.45
C THR A 26 -11.44 5.49 5.58
N LYS A 27 -12.68 5.53 6.04
CA LYS A 27 -13.23 4.55 6.99
C LYS A 27 -13.71 3.31 6.24
N PHE A 28 -13.00 2.20 6.46
CA PHE A 28 -13.33 0.90 5.88
C PHE A 28 -14.14 0.03 6.84
N PHE A 29 -14.73 -1.03 6.29
CA PHE A 29 -15.48 -2.08 7.00
C PHE A 29 -16.80 -1.61 7.63
N GLU A 30 -17.28 -0.43 7.23
CA GLU A 30 -18.64 0.04 7.52
C GLU A 30 -19.66 -0.64 6.58
N PRO A 31 -20.91 -0.84 7.00
CA PRO A 31 -21.95 -1.38 6.13
C PRO A 31 -22.23 -0.46 4.95
N CYS A 32 -22.53 -1.03 3.78
CA CYS A 32 -22.85 -0.25 2.60
C CYS A 32 -24.34 0.17 2.65
N PRO A 33 -24.66 1.47 2.55
CA PRO A 33 -26.06 1.93 2.53
C PRO A 33 -26.80 1.49 1.26
N GLU A 34 -26.12 1.46 0.11
CA GLU A 34 -26.68 1.09 -1.19
C GLU A 34 -26.77 -0.44 -1.38
N HIS A 35 -25.88 -1.19 -0.74
CA HIS A 35 -25.77 -2.64 -0.88
C HIS A 35 -25.71 -3.37 0.47
N PRO A 36 -26.72 -3.20 1.34
CA PRO A 36 -26.71 -3.75 2.69
C PRO A 36 -26.59 -5.28 2.68
N ALA A 37 -27.27 -5.96 1.73
CA ALA A 37 -27.24 -7.41 1.57
C ALA A 37 -25.84 -7.96 1.24
N VAL A 38 -25.07 -7.23 0.42
CA VAL A 38 -23.70 -7.62 0.04
C VAL A 38 -22.75 -7.51 1.24
N THR A 39 -22.96 -6.49 2.08
CA THR A 39 -22.13 -6.26 3.28
C THR A 39 -22.60 -6.98 4.55
N ALA A 40 -23.80 -7.59 4.54
CA ALA A 40 -24.41 -8.25 5.69
C ALA A 40 -23.84 -9.66 5.96
N SER A 41 -23.21 -10.30 4.97
CA SER A 41 -22.65 -11.63 5.15
C SER A 41 -21.38 -11.59 6.00
N ARG A 42 -21.48 -12.05 7.24
CA ARG A 42 -20.32 -12.33 8.10
C ARG A 42 -19.56 -13.60 7.70
N SER A 43 -20.09 -14.43 6.80
CA SER A 43 -19.46 -15.69 6.38
C SER A 43 -18.40 -15.47 5.29
N THR A 44 -18.49 -14.39 4.54
CA THR A 44 -17.45 -13.98 3.59
C THR A 44 -16.34 -13.24 4.32
N ARG A 45 -15.08 -13.49 3.94
CA ARG A 45 -13.89 -12.79 4.48
C ARG A 45 -13.86 -11.27 4.24
N SER A 46 -14.94 -10.68 3.75
CA SER A 46 -15.15 -9.24 3.56
C SER A 46 -16.49 -8.84 4.15
N PHE A 47 -16.44 -8.26 5.35
CA PHE A 47 -17.58 -7.58 5.97
C PHE A 47 -17.44 -6.08 5.71
N GLY A 48 -18.53 -5.43 5.29
CA GLY A 48 -18.53 -3.99 5.01
C GLY A 48 -17.80 -3.56 3.74
N CYS A 49 -17.69 -2.26 3.55
CA CYS A 49 -16.97 -1.64 2.44
C CYS A 49 -15.45 -1.70 2.66
N ASN A 50 -14.75 -2.52 1.88
CA ASN A 50 -13.30 -2.71 1.98
C ASN A 50 -12.54 -2.45 0.68
N LEU A 51 -13.19 -1.85 -0.31
CA LEU A 51 -12.56 -1.49 -1.58
C LEU A 51 -12.36 0.03 -1.65
N PHE A 52 -11.30 0.47 -2.32
CA PHE A 52 -11.01 1.88 -2.55
C PHE A 52 -10.67 2.11 -4.02
N CYS A 53 -11.28 3.11 -4.65
CA CYS A 53 -11.00 3.47 -6.03
C CYS A 53 -9.97 4.60 -6.09
N THR A 54 -8.86 4.40 -6.82
CA THR A 54 -7.85 5.46 -6.96
C THR A 54 -8.22 6.53 -7.97
N ASP A 55 -9.08 6.19 -8.93
CA ASP A 55 -9.42 7.04 -10.08
C ASP A 55 -10.59 8.00 -9.77
N CYS A 56 -11.50 7.60 -8.88
CA CYS A 56 -12.63 8.44 -8.49
C CYS A 56 -12.25 9.42 -7.38
N ALA A 57 -12.48 10.73 -7.59
CA ALA A 57 -12.12 11.78 -6.63
C ALA A 57 -12.97 11.79 -5.34
N GLY A 58 -14.19 11.22 -5.36
CA GLY A 58 -15.18 11.36 -4.29
C GLY A 58 -15.74 10.05 -3.70
N SER A 59 -15.20 8.91 -4.09
CA SER A 59 -15.68 7.62 -3.60
C SER A 59 -15.06 7.33 -2.23
N GLY A 60 -15.90 7.21 -1.19
CA GLY A 60 -15.50 6.61 0.08
C GLY A 60 -15.21 5.11 -0.06
N ALA A 61 -15.23 4.37 1.04
CA ALA A 61 -15.08 2.92 0.96
C ALA A 61 -16.22 2.29 0.14
N LEU A 62 -15.87 1.35 -0.73
CA LEU A 62 -16.77 0.64 -1.64
C LEU A 62 -16.93 -0.81 -1.20
N CYS A 63 -18.10 -1.40 -1.46
CA CYS A 63 -18.27 -2.84 -1.47
C CYS A 63 -18.18 -3.37 -2.91
N SER A 64 -18.22 -4.69 -3.09
CA SER A 64 -18.18 -5.30 -4.44
C SER A 64 -19.36 -4.87 -5.32
N GLY A 65 -20.54 -4.61 -4.74
CA GLY A 65 -21.70 -4.07 -5.46
C GLY A 65 -21.43 -2.65 -6.01
N CYS A 66 -20.89 -1.75 -5.17
CA CYS A 66 -20.50 -0.41 -5.62
C CYS A 66 -19.44 -0.47 -6.73
N ALA A 67 -18.45 -1.37 -6.59
CA ALA A 67 -17.42 -1.53 -7.59
C ALA A 67 -18.01 -2.00 -8.94
N ALA A 68 -18.91 -2.99 -8.92
CA ALA A 68 -19.57 -3.49 -10.12
C ALA A 68 -20.51 -2.46 -10.79
N ALA A 69 -21.17 -1.61 -10.00
CA ALA A 69 -22.18 -0.68 -10.52
C ALA A 69 -21.61 0.56 -11.21
N GLY A 70 -20.37 0.98 -10.91
CA GLY A 70 -19.86 2.27 -11.40
C GLY A 70 -18.34 2.42 -11.41
N HIS A 71 -17.59 1.33 -11.27
CA HIS A 71 -16.13 1.36 -11.25
C HIS A 71 -15.51 0.31 -12.19
N GLU A 72 -16.22 -0.04 -13.27
CA GLU A 72 -15.67 -0.90 -14.32
C GLU A 72 -14.44 -0.23 -14.96
N GLY A 73 -13.34 -0.96 -15.05
CA GLY A 73 -12.08 -0.46 -15.60
C GLY A 73 -11.29 0.49 -14.68
N HIS A 74 -11.78 0.79 -13.48
CA HIS A 74 -11.03 1.58 -12.50
C HIS A 74 -10.04 0.72 -11.71
N ARG A 75 -8.97 1.37 -11.24
CA ARG A 75 -7.99 0.75 -10.34
C ARG A 75 -8.53 0.75 -8.91
N ILE A 76 -8.68 -0.45 -8.36
CA ILE A 76 -9.26 -0.69 -7.04
C ILE A 76 -8.22 -1.33 -6.12
N ILE A 77 -8.05 -0.76 -4.94
CA ILE A 77 -7.26 -1.34 -3.85
C ILE A 77 -8.23 -2.05 -2.90
N GLN A 78 -7.96 -3.33 -2.60
CA GLN A 78 -8.68 -4.04 -1.55
C GLN A 78 -7.96 -3.89 -0.22
N THR A 79 -8.67 -3.36 0.78
CA THR A 79 -8.18 -3.26 2.14
C THR A 79 -8.55 -4.49 2.96
N ARG A 80 -7.64 -4.86 3.86
CA ARG A 80 -7.76 -5.95 4.82
C ARG A 80 -7.56 -5.39 6.23
N LYS A 81 -8.18 -6.02 7.22
CA LYS A 81 -8.08 -5.60 8.61
C LYS A 81 -7.23 -6.58 9.40
N SER A 82 -6.19 -6.09 10.05
CA SER A 82 -5.50 -6.82 11.13
C SER A 82 -5.71 -6.06 12.43
N SER A 83 -6.49 -6.66 13.33
CA SER A 83 -6.95 -6.02 14.58
C SER A 83 -7.69 -4.71 14.31
N ALA A 84 -7.05 -3.56 14.59
CA ALA A 84 -7.62 -2.23 14.42
C ALA A 84 -7.04 -1.47 13.21
N HIS A 85 -6.16 -2.09 12.42
CA HIS A 85 -5.39 -1.39 11.40
C HIS A 85 -5.66 -1.93 10.00
N CYS A 86 -5.80 -1.00 9.06
CA CYS A 86 -5.98 -1.30 7.66
C CYS A 86 -4.63 -1.62 7.01
N MET A 87 -4.65 -2.66 6.18
CA MET A 87 -3.53 -3.10 5.35
C MET A 87 -4.00 -3.28 3.91
N ALA A 88 -3.07 -3.23 2.98
CA ALA A 88 -3.27 -3.69 1.61
C ALA A 88 -2.24 -4.77 1.30
N LYS A 89 -2.53 -5.62 0.31
CA LYS A 89 -1.47 -6.47 -0.26
C LYS A 89 -0.47 -5.58 -0.99
N VAL A 90 0.81 -5.96 -0.95
CA VAL A 90 1.84 -5.26 -1.71
C VAL A 90 1.53 -5.29 -3.21
N SER A 91 1.11 -6.45 -3.73
CA SER A 91 0.67 -6.64 -5.12
C SER A 91 -0.39 -5.65 -5.61
N ASP A 92 -1.28 -5.22 -4.71
CA ASP A 92 -2.41 -4.34 -5.07
C ASP A 92 -1.98 -2.86 -5.12
N VAL A 93 -0.86 -2.50 -4.48
CA VAL A 93 -0.41 -1.11 -4.34
C VAL A 93 0.90 -0.83 -5.08
N GLU A 94 1.74 -1.83 -5.30
CA GLU A 94 3.06 -1.67 -5.93
C GLU A 94 2.95 -1.23 -7.41
N GLN A 95 1.84 -1.60 -8.07
CA GLN A 95 1.50 -1.14 -9.42
C GLN A 95 1.02 0.32 -9.46
N LEU A 96 0.77 0.94 -8.30
CA LEU A 96 0.19 2.27 -8.16
C LEU A 96 1.13 3.27 -7.49
N LEU A 97 2.05 2.79 -6.64
CA LEU A 97 3.09 3.57 -5.98
C LEU A 97 4.24 2.69 -5.51
N SER A 98 5.41 3.29 -5.27
CA SER A 98 6.54 2.59 -4.68
C SER A 98 6.36 2.37 -3.17
N VAL A 99 6.41 1.09 -2.79
CA VAL A 99 6.43 0.62 -1.40
C VAL A 99 7.85 0.54 -0.81
N SER A 100 8.88 0.99 -1.55
CA SER A 100 10.27 0.95 -1.09
C SER A 100 10.44 1.69 0.25
N GLN A 101 11.35 1.18 1.08
CA GLN A 101 11.66 1.69 2.43
C GLN A 101 10.47 1.63 3.42
N VAL A 102 9.33 1.07 3.02
CA VAL A 102 8.21 0.76 3.91
C VAL A 102 8.29 -0.68 4.32
N GLN A 103 8.15 -0.95 5.61
CA GLN A 103 8.14 -2.30 6.12
C GLN A 103 6.93 -3.08 5.62
N THR A 104 7.20 -4.18 4.91
CA THR A 104 6.22 -5.20 4.52
C THR A 104 6.18 -6.35 5.52
N TYR A 105 5.11 -7.12 5.49
CA TYR A 105 4.89 -8.27 6.36
C TYR A 105 4.39 -9.45 5.53
N LEU A 106 4.99 -10.63 5.70
CA LEU A 106 4.44 -11.87 5.17
C LEU A 106 3.30 -12.34 6.07
N ILE A 107 2.07 -12.26 5.56
CA ILE A 107 0.85 -12.65 6.27
C ILE A 107 0.12 -13.70 5.44
N ASN A 108 0.00 -14.91 6.00
CA ASN A 108 -0.58 -16.07 5.30
C ASN A 108 0.09 -16.35 3.93
N GLY A 109 1.40 -16.14 3.84
CA GLY A 109 2.18 -16.33 2.61
C GLY A 109 2.10 -15.19 1.60
N GLU A 110 1.34 -14.12 1.87
CA GLU A 110 1.23 -12.95 1.01
C GLU A 110 1.91 -11.74 1.66
N GLU A 111 2.63 -10.93 0.87
CA GLU A 111 3.16 -9.67 1.36
C GLU A 111 2.07 -8.61 1.54
N ALA A 112 2.06 -7.97 2.70
CA ALA A 112 1.13 -6.92 3.06
C ALA A 112 1.86 -5.71 3.64
N VAL A 113 1.28 -4.52 3.41
CA VAL A 113 1.77 -3.25 3.95
C VAL A 113 0.67 -2.57 4.76
N PHE A 114 1.04 -1.98 5.88
CA PHE A 114 0.10 -1.17 6.67
C PHE A 114 -0.14 0.18 6.00
N LEU A 115 -1.41 0.59 5.97
CA LEU A 115 -1.78 1.87 5.38
C LEU A 115 -1.36 3.03 6.29
N ASP A 116 -1.76 3.01 7.57
CA ASP A 116 -1.49 4.12 8.49
C ASP A 116 -0.65 3.70 9.70
N LYS A 117 -0.16 4.69 10.46
CA LYS A 117 0.55 4.50 11.71
C LYS A 117 -0.28 3.66 12.66
N ARG A 118 0.42 2.84 13.43
CA ARG A 118 -0.18 1.96 14.43
C ARG A 118 0.22 2.45 15.79
N GLU A 119 -0.75 2.86 16.60
CA GLU A 119 -0.50 3.25 17.99
C GLU A 119 0.22 2.11 18.71
N MET A 120 1.36 2.44 19.34
CA MET A 120 2.10 1.45 20.12
C MET A 120 1.43 1.32 21.49
N SER A 121 0.75 0.19 21.73
CA SER A 121 0.43 -0.25 23.08
C SER A 121 1.68 -0.88 23.69
N GLY A 122 2.51 -0.08 24.36
CA GLY A 122 3.60 -0.54 25.22
C GLY A 122 5.02 -0.27 24.72
N MET A 123 5.99 -0.75 25.51
CA MET A 123 7.43 -0.64 25.24
C MET A 123 7.76 -1.49 24.02
N GLY A 124 7.89 -0.85 22.86
CA GLY A 124 8.16 -1.51 21.58
C GLY A 124 9.37 -2.44 21.67
N ARG A 125 9.33 -3.54 20.90
CA ARG A 125 10.47 -4.47 20.80
C ARG A 125 11.75 -3.68 20.51
N ALA A 126 12.84 -4.05 21.18
CA ALA A 126 14.16 -3.53 20.86
C ALA A 126 14.42 -3.78 19.38
N SER A 127 14.56 -2.71 18.61
CA SER A 127 14.90 -2.74 17.20
C SER A 127 16.07 -1.80 17.00
N THR A 128 16.98 -2.19 16.10
CA THR A 128 18.14 -1.42 15.68
C THR A 128 17.74 -0.22 14.83
N THR A 129 16.59 -0.28 14.14
CA THR A 129 16.08 0.78 13.27
C THR A 129 14.66 1.19 13.68
N ARG A 130 14.38 2.49 13.60
CA ARG A 130 13.08 3.05 14.02
C ARG A 130 12.45 3.81 12.86
N CYS A 131 11.12 3.75 12.80
CA CYS A 131 10.32 4.53 11.87
C CYS A 131 10.63 6.01 12.06
N GLU A 132 10.98 6.70 10.97
CA GLU A 132 11.38 8.11 11.03
C GLU A 132 10.25 9.04 11.45
N GLU A 133 8.99 8.62 11.28
CA GLU A 133 7.82 9.42 11.68
C GLU A 133 7.34 9.10 13.10
N CYS A 134 7.03 7.83 13.38
CA CYS A 134 6.34 7.44 14.61
C CYS A 134 7.24 6.71 15.62
N ASN A 135 8.55 6.61 15.35
CA ASN A 135 9.54 5.98 16.24
C ASN A 135 9.27 4.50 16.56
N ARG A 136 8.40 3.83 15.81
CA ARG A 136 8.14 2.39 15.93
C ARG A 136 9.36 1.58 15.49
N GLY A 137 9.75 0.58 16.28
CA GLY A 137 10.83 -0.33 15.90
C GLY A 137 10.48 -1.11 14.63
N LEU A 138 11.41 -1.15 13.68
CA LEU A 138 11.26 -1.82 12.39
C LEU A 138 11.88 -3.23 12.44
N GLN A 139 11.50 -4.13 11.53
CA GLN A 139 12.05 -5.51 11.51
C GLN A 139 13.02 -5.77 10.37
N HIS A 140 12.88 -5.02 9.26
CA HIS A 140 13.70 -5.24 8.07
C HIS A 140 14.79 -4.20 7.99
N GLU A 141 15.99 -4.66 7.61
CA GLU A 141 17.08 -3.77 7.25
C GLU A 141 16.70 -3.00 5.97
N GLY A 142 17.00 -1.70 5.94
CA GLY A 142 16.62 -0.80 4.83
C GLY A 142 15.19 -0.23 4.90
N ALA A 143 14.32 -0.71 5.80
CA ALA A 143 13.06 -0.04 6.07
C ALA A 143 13.30 1.26 6.88
N LEU A 144 12.65 2.34 6.47
CA LEU A 144 12.63 3.64 7.17
C LEU A 144 11.24 3.95 7.75
N PHE A 145 10.19 3.31 7.24
CA PHE A 145 8.81 3.58 7.62
C PHE A 145 8.06 2.31 7.98
N CYS A 146 7.16 2.40 8.97
CA CYS A 146 6.35 1.25 9.37
C CYS A 146 5.03 1.11 8.58
N SER A 147 4.66 2.13 7.80
CA SER A 147 3.41 2.22 7.02
C SER A 147 3.52 3.25 5.90
N LEU A 148 2.63 3.18 4.91
CA LEU A 148 2.54 4.15 3.82
C LEU A 148 2.26 5.56 4.34
N GLY A 149 1.40 5.69 5.35
CA GLY A 149 1.07 6.96 6.01
C GLY A 149 2.28 7.61 6.64
N CYS A 150 3.13 6.85 7.35
CA CYS A 150 4.37 7.40 7.90
C CYS A 150 5.32 7.93 6.82
N LYS A 151 5.47 7.20 5.70
CA LYS A 151 6.26 7.66 4.55
C LYS A 151 5.67 8.94 3.93
N ALA A 152 4.34 8.98 3.80
CA ALA A 152 3.62 10.10 3.19
C ALA A 152 3.67 11.38 4.04
N GLU A 153 3.76 11.30 5.36
CA GLU A 153 3.93 12.48 6.21
C GLU A 153 5.36 13.03 6.13
N VAL A 154 6.39 12.16 6.21
CA VAL A 154 7.79 12.60 6.21
C VAL A 154 8.25 13.18 4.86
N ILE A 155 7.76 12.64 3.74
CA ILE A 155 8.20 13.08 2.41
C ILE A 155 7.77 14.51 2.08
N LYS A 156 6.69 15.03 2.70
CA LYS A 156 6.20 16.40 2.49
C LYS A 156 7.21 17.44 2.92
N ASP A 157 7.95 17.15 3.99
CA ASP A 157 8.84 18.10 4.65
C ASP A 157 10.32 17.82 4.36
N ARG A 158 10.65 16.71 3.68
CA ARG A 158 12.02 16.33 3.35
C ARG A 158 12.39 16.55 1.88
N LEU A 159 13.51 17.24 1.69
CA LEU A 159 14.22 17.42 0.42
C LEU A 159 15.12 16.23 0.04
N ASP A 160 15.01 15.11 0.76
CA ASP A 160 15.76 13.89 0.42
C ASP A 160 15.09 13.19 -0.77
N PHE A 161 15.80 13.17 -1.89
CA PHE A 161 15.36 12.57 -3.14
C PHE A 161 15.51 11.05 -3.18
N ASN A 162 16.14 10.44 -2.16
CA ASN A 162 16.23 8.98 -2.06
C ASN A 162 14.89 8.33 -1.66
N MET A 163 13.94 9.11 -1.15
CA MET A 163 12.60 8.64 -0.80
C MET A 163 11.60 9.07 -1.88
N SER A 164 10.85 8.12 -2.43
CA SER A 164 9.93 8.36 -3.53
C SER A 164 8.73 7.44 -3.50
N PHE A 165 7.57 7.95 -3.92
CA PHE A 165 6.40 7.13 -4.27
C PHE A 165 6.35 6.78 -5.77
N ALA A 166 7.27 7.28 -6.60
CA ALA A 166 7.36 6.91 -8.01
C ALA A 166 7.71 5.42 -8.15
N ILE A 167 6.98 4.71 -9.02
CA ILE A 167 7.29 3.32 -9.39
C ILE A 167 8.56 3.33 -10.24
N ASP A 168 9.53 2.49 -9.90
CA ASP A 168 10.72 2.30 -10.73
C ASP A 168 10.34 1.42 -11.93
N PRO A 169 10.42 1.90 -13.18
CA PRO A 169 10.12 1.08 -14.36
C PRO A 169 11.08 -0.12 -14.55
N ARG A 170 12.13 -0.25 -13.73
CA ARG A 170 13.13 -1.34 -13.82
C ARG A 170 12.84 -2.56 -12.94
N SER A 171 11.82 -2.53 -12.08
CA SER A 171 11.53 -3.65 -11.17
C SER A 171 10.81 -4.84 -11.81
N ASP A 172 10.45 -4.78 -13.10
CA ASP A 172 9.78 -5.86 -13.84
C ASP A 172 10.79 -6.85 -14.47
N SER A 173 11.75 -7.31 -13.69
CA SER A 173 12.72 -8.33 -14.08
C SER A 173 12.49 -9.58 -13.22
N SER A 174 11.38 -10.27 -13.41
CA SER A 174 11.22 -11.62 -12.88
C SER A 174 12.16 -12.55 -13.66
N GLU A 175 13.13 -13.12 -12.94
CA GLU A 175 14.08 -14.13 -13.39
C GLU A 175 13.32 -15.34 -13.96
N GLU A 176 13.26 -15.46 -15.29
CA GLU A 176 12.95 -16.72 -15.97
C GLU A 176 14.20 -17.62 -15.98
N GLU A 177 14.58 -18.17 -14.83
CA GLU A 177 15.53 -19.28 -14.77
C GLU A 177 14.77 -20.58 -15.10
N SER A 178 14.65 -20.87 -16.39
CA SER A 178 14.17 -22.16 -16.89
C SER A 178 15.26 -23.22 -16.66
N SER A 179 15.05 -24.10 -15.69
CA SER A 179 15.91 -25.26 -15.45
C SER A 179 15.73 -26.31 -16.56
N GLU A 180 16.61 -26.31 -17.56
CA GLU A 180 16.80 -27.47 -18.44
C GLU A 180 17.68 -28.51 -17.72
N SER A 181 17.05 -29.48 -17.05
CA SER A 181 17.73 -30.71 -16.62
C SER A 181 17.71 -31.70 -17.79
N GLY A 182 18.82 -31.77 -18.53
CA GLY A 182 19.10 -32.88 -19.44
C GLY A 182 19.41 -34.15 -18.64
N SER A 183 18.58 -35.16 -18.81
CA SER A 183 18.84 -36.54 -18.39
C SER A 183 19.32 -37.32 -19.62
N ASP A 184 20.61 -37.61 -19.68
CA ASP A 184 21.18 -38.62 -20.56
C ASP A 184 21.24 -39.95 -19.80
N ASP A 185 20.48 -40.93 -20.29
CA ASP A 185 20.54 -42.35 -19.93
C ASP A 185 21.75 -43.01 -20.60
N ASP A 186 22.55 -43.76 -19.83
CA ASP A 186 23.40 -44.88 -20.29
C ASP A 186 23.49 -45.96 -19.20
#